data_AF-A0A7J7QTZ7-F1
#
_entry.id   AF-A0A7J7QTZ7-F1
#
_cell.length_a   1.000
_cell.length_b   1.000
_cell.length_c   1.000
_cell.angle_alpha   90.00
_cell.angle_beta   90.00
_cell.angle_gamma   90.00
#
_symmetry.space_group_name_H-M   'P 1'
#
loop_
_entity.id
_entity.type
_entity.pdbx_description
1 polymer ?
#
loop_
_entity_poly.entity_id
_entity_poly.type
_entity_poly.pdbx_seq_one_letter_code
_entity_poly.pdbx_strand_id
1 'polypeptide(L)'
;MKKHGVPMSHVARQVTKEDFVTFDYILCMDESNLRDLTRKSHQVNNSKAKIELLGSYDPQKQLIIEDPYYGNESDFETVYQQCLRCCRAFLEKAH
;
A
#
# COMPACT_ATOMS: atom_id res chain seq x y z
N MET A 1 -13.31 5.42 -7.42
CA MET A 1 -13.98 4.23 -6.83
C MET A 1 -15.41 4.00 -7.35
N LYS A 2 -16.37 4.92 -7.18
CA LYS A 2 -17.77 4.73 -7.65
C LYS A 2 -17.89 4.32 -9.13
N LYS A 3 -17.11 4.96 -10.01
CA LYS A 3 -17.02 4.63 -11.45
C LYS A 3 -16.70 3.16 -11.72
N HIS A 4 -15.95 2.52 -10.83
CA HIS A 4 -15.54 1.12 -10.93
C HIS A 4 -16.40 0.17 -10.10
N GLY A 5 -17.51 0.65 -9.52
CA GLY A 5 -18.42 -0.18 -8.71
C GLY A 5 -17.82 -0.70 -7.40
N VAL A 6 -16.70 -0.15 -6.94
CA VAL A 6 -16.05 -0.58 -5.69
C VAL A 6 -16.52 0.32 -4.54
N PRO A 7 -17.32 -0.19 -3.59
CA PRO A 7 -17.69 0.57 -2.40
C PRO A 7 -16.47 0.78 -1.51
N MET A 8 -16.35 1.96 -0.92
CA MET A 8 -15.29 2.30 0.03
C MET A 8 -15.92 3.00 1.23
N SER A 9 -15.70 2.44 2.42
CA SER A 9 -16.06 3.03 3.70
C SER A 9 -14.88 2.88 4.64
N HIS A 10 -14.17 3.98 4.89
CA HIS A 10 -12.97 3.98 5.71
C HIS A 10 -12.84 5.31 6.44
N VAL A 11 -12.30 5.27 7.67
CA VAL A 11 -11.95 6.44 8.46
C VAL A 11 -10.45 6.43 8.65
N ALA A 12 -9.78 7.51 8.23
CA ALA A 12 -8.34 7.62 8.33
C ALA A 12 -7.87 7.41 9.78
N ARG A 13 -6.85 6.56 9.96
CA ARG A 13 -6.20 6.32 11.25
C ARG A 13 -4.69 6.26 11.08
N GLN A 14 -3.97 6.51 12.16
CA GLN A 14 -2.53 6.36 12.19
C GLN A 14 -2.13 4.88 12.36
N VAL A 15 -0.99 4.50 11.79
CA VAL A 15 -0.34 3.20 12.05
C VAL A 15 0.21 3.18 13.48
N THR A 16 -0.06 2.09 14.18
CA THR A 16 0.28 1.83 15.58
C THR A 16 1.38 0.78 15.69
N LYS A 17 1.90 0.53 16.90
CA LYS A 17 2.93 -0.51 17.12
C LYS A 17 2.35 -1.91 16.94
N GLU A 18 1.09 -2.08 17.36
CA GLU A 18 0.34 -3.33 17.28
C GLU A 18 0.13 -3.79 15.83
N ASP A 19 0.02 -2.85 14.88
CA ASP A 19 -0.11 -3.18 13.45
C ASP A 19 1.11 -3.99 12.96
N PHE A 20 2.32 -3.70 13.42
CA PHE A 20 3.54 -4.42 13.01
C PHE A 20 3.64 -5.85 13.57
N VAL A 21 2.89 -6.15 14.62
CA VAL A 21 2.85 -7.48 15.26
C VAL A 21 1.70 -8.32 14.70
N THR A 22 0.59 -7.68 14.36
CA THR A 22 -0.67 -8.35 13.98
C THR A 22 -0.80 -8.64 12.50
N PHE A 23 -0.28 -7.78 11.63
CA PHE A 23 -0.34 -7.99 10.17
C PHE A 23 0.85 -8.79 9.66
N ASP A 24 0.59 -9.66 8.67
CA ASP A 24 1.64 -10.38 7.94
C ASP A 24 2.37 -9.46 6.95
N TYR A 25 1.64 -8.53 6.33
CA TYR A 25 2.15 -7.60 5.34
C TYR A 25 1.65 -6.18 5.62
N ILE A 26 2.54 -5.20 5.51
CA ILE A 26 2.21 -3.78 5.45
C ILE A 26 2.70 -3.27 4.09
N LEU A 27 1.75 -3.04 3.18
CA LEU A 27 2.04 -2.60 1.81
C LEU A 27 1.85 -1.08 1.72
N CYS A 28 2.90 -0.37 1.32
CA CYS A 28 2.93 1.10 1.22
C CYS A 28 3.14 1.59 -0.22
N MET A 29 2.94 2.90 -0.44
CA MET A 29 2.80 3.44 -1.81
C MET A 29 4.11 3.94 -2.41
N ASP A 30 4.98 4.52 -1.59
CA ASP A 30 6.22 5.15 -2.01
C ASP A 30 7.40 4.88 -1.05
N GLU A 31 8.60 5.32 -1.46
CA GLU A 31 9.83 5.14 -0.67
C GLU A 31 9.84 5.92 0.65
N SER A 32 9.11 7.04 0.73
CA SER A 32 9.02 7.84 1.95
C SER A 32 8.25 7.06 3.01
N ASN A 33 7.11 6.50 2.64
CA ASN A 33 6.29 5.63 3.46
C ASN A 33 7.09 4.40 3.91
N LEU A 34 7.80 3.74 2.98
CA LEU A 34 8.62 2.57 3.28
C LEU A 34 9.69 2.89 4.33
N ARG A 35 10.41 4.00 4.16
CA ARG A 35 11.44 4.47 5.09
C ARG A 35 10.85 4.75 6.47
N ASP A 36 9.71 5.43 6.53
CA ASP A 36 9.04 5.77 7.78
C ASP A 36 8.49 4.56 8.53
N LEU A 37 7.85 3.63 7.81
CA LEU A 37 7.33 2.38 8.37
C LEU A 37 8.47 1.48 8.85
N THR A 38 9.56 1.38 8.09
CA THR A 38 10.76 0.62 8.48
C THR A 38 11.40 1.20 9.74
N ARG A 39 11.54 2.54 9.81
CA ARG A 39 12.02 3.21 11.03
C ARG A 39 11.13 2.92 12.24
N LYS A 40 9.81 2.90 12.05
CA LYS A 40 8.84 2.59 13.13
C LYS A 40 8.91 1.11 13.54
N SER A 41 9.07 0.19 12.60
CA SER A 41 9.13 -1.25 12.90
C SER A 41 10.35 -1.62 13.74
N HIS A 42 11.49 -0.96 13.54
CA HIS A 42 12.68 -1.12 14.39
C HIS A 42 12.46 -0.73 15.86
N GLN A 43 11.38 -0.01 16.18
CA GLN A 43 11.02 0.37 17.55
C GLN A 43 9.99 -0.59 18.17
N VAL A 44 9.62 -1.65 17.47
CA VAL A 44 8.63 -2.65 17.89
C VAL A 44 9.31 -3.99 18.07
N ASN A 45 9.21 -4.54 19.29
CA ASN A 45 9.68 -5.90 19.56
C ASN A 45 8.75 -6.91 18.87
N ASN A 46 9.34 -7.97 18.30
CA ASN A 46 8.60 -9.05 17.61
C ASN A 46 7.74 -8.57 16.43
N SER A 47 8.21 -7.55 15.69
CA SER A 47 7.60 -7.17 14.42
C SER A 47 7.56 -8.40 13.48
N LYS A 48 6.36 -8.81 13.09
CA LYS A 48 6.11 -9.91 12.15
C LYS A 48 5.90 -9.39 10.73
N ALA A 49 5.35 -8.19 10.61
CA ALA A 49 4.94 -7.62 9.33
C ALA A 49 6.12 -7.47 8.36
N LYS A 50 5.94 -8.00 7.14
CA LYS A 50 6.79 -7.71 6.00
C LYS A 50 6.37 -6.37 5.39
N ILE A 51 7.29 -5.40 5.34
CA ILE A 51 7.02 -4.05 4.86
C ILE A 51 7.58 -3.91 3.46
N GLU A 52 6.71 -3.69 2.48
CA GLU A 52 7.07 -3.65 1.05
C GLU A 52 6.29 -2.55 0.31
N LEU A 53 6.79 -2.17 -0.86
CA LEU A 53 6.05 -1.31 -1.78
C LEU A 53 4.97 -2.12 -2.48
N LEU A 54 3.74 -1.63 -2.53
CA LEU A 54 2.67 -2.28 -3.28
C LEU A 54 3.04 -2.40 -4.76
N GLY A 55 3.66 -1.37 -5.34
CA GLY A 55 4.13 -1.37 -6.73
C GLY A 55 5.22 -2.38 -7.04
N SER A 56 5.87 -2.99 -6.04
CA SER A 56 6.82 -4.10 -6.27
C SER A 56 6.14 -5.35 -6.85
N TYR A 57 4.82 -5.43 -6.71
CA TYR A 57 3.97 -6.48 -7.28
C TYR A 57 3.40 -6.12 -8.65
N ASP A 58 3.65 -4.92 -9.19
CA ASP A 58 3.11 -4.53 -10.49
C ASP A 58 3.78 -5.34 -11.62
N PRO A 59 3.04 -6.14 -12.41
CA PRO A 59 3.59 -6.79 -13.59
C PRO A 59 4.13 -5.79 -14.64
N GLN A 60 3.66 -4.54 -14.62
CA GLN A 60 4.16 -3.47 -15.49
C GLN A 60 5.38 -2.75 -14.93
N LYS A 61 5.89 -3.16 -13.76
CA LYS A 61 7.08 -2.61 -13.11
C LYS A 61 6.97 -1.11 -12.74
N GLN A 62 5.76 -0.62 -12.49
CA GLN A 62 5.57 0.71 -11.90
C GLN A 62 5.70 0.59 -10.38
N LEU A 63 6.89 0.90 -9.87
CA LEU A 63 7.26 0.64 -8.48
C LEU A 63 6.59 1.59 -7.49
N ILE A 64 6.42 2.85 -7.87
CA ILE A 64 5.88 3.92 -7.04
C ILE A 64 4.43 4.20 -7.45
N ILE A 65 3.56 4.27 -6.45
CA ILE A 65 2.19 4.76 -6.58
C ILE A 65 2.20 6.19 -6.08
N GLU A 66 2.27 7.13 -7.01
CA GLU A 66 2.39 8.57 -6.72
C GLU A 66 1.16 9.09 -5.97
N ASP A 67 1.37 10.07 -5.08
CA ASP A 67 0.29 10.72 -4.34
C ASP A 67 -0.54 11.62 -5.28
N PRO A 68 -1.83 11.31 -5.51
CA PRO A 68 -2.66 12.07 -6.42
C PRO A 68 -3.23 13.36 -5.81
N TYR A 69 -2.92 13.70 -4.54
CA TYR A 69 -3.57 14.80 -3.81
C TYR A 69 -3.47 16.17 -4.50
N TYR A 70 -2.35 16.45 -5.15
CA TYR A 70 -2.14 17.70 -5.91
C TYR A 70 -2.35 17.53 -7.42
N GLY A 71 -2.86 16.37 -7.84
CA GLY A 71 -3.13 16.03 -9.22
C GLY A 71 -4.56 16.33 -9.67
N ASN A 72 -4.99 15.63 -10.70
CA ASN A 72 -6.31 15.67 -11.30
C ASN A 72 -6.99 14.28 -11.29
N GLU A 73 -8.21 14.19 -11.78
CA GLU A 73 -8.98 12.93 -11.77
C GLU A 73 -8.28 11.77 -12.49
N SER A 74 -7.48 12.04 -13.52
CA SER A 74 -6.72 10.99 -14.23
C SER A 74 -5.56 10.43 -13.40
N ASP A 75 -5.03 11.19 -12.45
CA ASP A 75 -4.01 10.70 -11.52
C ASP A 75 -4.63 9.70 -10.54
N PHE A 76 -5.83 9.99 -10.03
CA PHE A 76 -6.60 9.04 -9.22
C PHE A 76 -6.98 7.77 -10.00
N GLU A 77 -7.30 7.88 -11.30
CA GLU A 77 -7.53 6.71 -12.15
C GLU A 77 -6.26 5.87 -12.31
N THR A 78 -5.10 6.51 -12.49
CA THR A 78 -3.80 5.84 -12.58
C THR A 78 -3.49 5.05 -11.30
N VAL A 79 -3.67 5.68 -10.14
CA VAL A 79 -3.53 5.04 -8.82
C VAL A 79 -4.46 3.83 -8.69
N TYR A 80 -5.73 3.97 -9.10
CA TYR A 80 -6.68 2.85 -9.07
C TYR A 80 -6.21 1.67 -9.92
N GLN A 81 -5.76 1.93 -11.16
CA GLN A 81 -5.28 0.87 -12.06
C GLN A 81 -4.02 0.20 -11.53
N GLN A 82 -3.10 0.95 -10.93
CA GLN A 82 -1.91 0.40 -10.26
C GLN A 82 -2.31 -0.49 -9.09
N CYS A 83 -3.15 -0.01 -8.17
CA CYS A 83 -3.68 -0.79 -7.05
C CYS A 83 -4.34 -2.09 -7.53
N LEU A 84 -5.15 -2.04 -8.59
CA LEU A 84 -5.83 -3.22 -9.13
C LEU A 84 -4.85 -4.29 -9.62
N ARG A 85 -3.81 -3.89 -10.37
CA ARG A 85 -2.79 -4.83 -10.86
C ARG A 85 -1.96 -5.42 -9.72
N CYS A 86 -1.48 -4.57 -8.83
CA CYS A 86 -0.63 -4.97 -7.72
C CYS A 86 -1.36 -5.89 -6.75
N CYS A 87 -2.59 -5.55 -6.36
CA CYS A 87 -3.38 -6.39 -5.44
C CYS A 87 -3.69 -7.77 -6.04
N ARG A 88 -3.97 -7.86 -7.34
CA ARG A 88 -4.16 -9.16 -8.02
C ARG A 88 -2.89 -9.99 -8.00
N ALA A 89 -1.76 -9.42 -8.42
CA ALA A 89 -0.48 -10.12 -8.45
C ALA A 89 0.04 -10.50 -7.05
N PHE A 90 -0.24 -9.67 -6.04
CA PHE A 90 0.06 -9.98 -4.65
C PHE A 90 -0.73 -11.19 -4.16
N LEU A 91 -2.05 -11.20 -4.39
CA LEU A 91 -2.92 -12.30 -3.96
C LEU A 91 -2.54 -13.64 -4.61
N GLU A 92 -2.13 -13.63 -5.88
CA GLU A 92 -1.67 -14.83 -6.59
C GLU A 92 -0.32 -15.37 -6.09
N LYS A 93 0.56 -14.51 -5.56
CA LYS A 93 1.90 -14.88 -5.08
C LYS A 93 1.97 -15.17 -3.58
N ALA A 94 1.09 -14.57 -2.79
CA ALA A 94 1.06 -14.72 -1.34
C ALA A 94 0.35 -16.02 -0.91
N HIS A 95 -0.38 -16.64 -1.83
CA HIS A 95 -0.87 -18.02 -1.75
C HIS A 95 0.13 -18.98 -2.40
#